data_AF-A0A7J5TJU1-F1
#
_entry.id   AF-A0A7J5TJU1-F1
#
_cell.length_a   1.000
_cell.length_b   1.000
_cell.length_c   1.000
_cell.angle_alpha   90.00
_cell.angle_beta   90.00
_cell.angle_gamma   90.00
#
_symmetry.space_group_name_H-M   'P 1'
#
loop_
_entity.id
_entity.type
_entity.pdbx_description
1 polymer ?
#
loop_
_entity_poly.entity_id
_entity_poly.type
_entity_poly.pdbx_seq_one_letter_code
_entity_poly.pdbx_strand_id
1 'polypeptide(L)'
;MTSFKDKKSAEIATNAADELRRLARYADRSQEQLASEIGISRQTMNVKLNGGPLDLTEFVAIAMSLGKNPSEVLGKAEQTALANA
;
A
#
# COMPACT_ATOMS: atom_id res chain seq x y z
N MET A 1 -29.97 3.33 -3.16
CA MET A 1 -28.77 3.57 -2.33
C MET A 1 -27.56 3.30 -3.21
N THR A 2 -27.11 4.31 -3.94
CA THR A 2 -26.01 4.18 -4.89
C THR A 2 -24.70 3.98 -4.12
N SER A 3 -24.05 2.85 -4.40
CA SER A 3 -22.82 2.39 -3.75
C SER A 3 -21.72 3.44 -3.84
N PHE A 4 -21.15 3.85 -2.70
CA PHE A 4 -19.96 4.72 -2.62
C PHE A 4 -18.70 4.10 -3.26
N LYS A 5 -18.73 2.80 -3.58
CA LYS A 5 -17.67 2.11 -4.32
C LYS A 5 -17.94 2.24 -5.81
N ASP A 6 -17.38 3.28 -6.41
CA ASP A 6 -17.16 3.26 -7.85
C ASP A 6 -16.11 2.18 -8.16
N LYS A 7 -16.30 1.38 -9.21
CA LYS A 7 -15.37 0.27 -9.52
C LYS A 7 -13.94 0.78 -9.68
N LYS A 8 -13.79 1.98 -10.25
CA LYS A 8 -12.51 2.64 -10.52
C LYS A 8 -11.78 3.09 -9.26
N SER A 9 -12.49 3.61 -8.26
CA SER A 9 -11.84 4.03 -7.00
C SER A 9 -11.33 2.83 -6.21
N ALA A 10 -12.06 1.71 -6.23
CA ALA A 10 -11.61 0.45 -5.64
C ALA A 10 -10.39 -0.14 -6.37
N GLU A 11 -10.35 -0.03 -7.71
CA GLU A 11 -9.21 -0.46 -8.53
C GLU A 11 -7.95 0.35 -8.23
N ILE A 12 -8.05 1.69 -8.18
CA ILE A 12 -6.93 2.57 -7.83
C ILE A 12 -6.37 2.22 -6.43
N ALA A 13 -7.25 2.06 -5.44
CA ALA A 13 -6.83 1.70 -4.09
C ALA A 13 -6.12 0.33 -4.05
N THR A 14 -6.62 -0.64 -4.81
CA THR A 14 -6.02 -1.99 -4.91
C THR A 14 -4.63 -1.91 -5.56
N ASN A 15 -4.52 -1.21 -6.69
CA ASN A 15 -3.27 -1.03 -7.41
C ASN A 15 -2.23 -0.29 -6.55
N ALA A 16 -2.64 0.70 -5.77
CA ALA A 16 -1.75 1.43 -4.86
C ALA A 16 -1.21 0.50 -3.75
N ALA A 17 -2.10 -0.27 -3.12
CA ALA A 17 -1.70 -1.24 -2.09
C ALA A 17 -0.74 -2.30 -2.66
N ASP A 18 -1.00 -2.79 -3.88
CA ASP A 18 -0.14 -3.79 -4.52
C ASP A 18 1.22 -3.24 -4.92
N GLU A 19 1.29 -1.99 -5.41
CA GLU A 19 2.57 -1.33 -5.67
C GLU A 19 3.37 -1.13 -4.37
N LEU A 20 2.72 -0.72 -3.28
CA LEU A 20 3.38 -0.60 -1.99
C LEU A 20 3.93 -1.94 -1.50
N ARG A 21 3.13 -3.02 -1.61
CA ARG A 21 3.56 -4.38 -1.25
C ARG A 21 4.73 -4.84 -2.13
N ARG A 22 4.70 -4.53 -3.43
CA ARG A 22 5.80 -4.82 -4.35
C ARG A 22 7.07 -4.10 -3.91
N LEU A 23 6.98 -2.81 -3.60
CA LEU A 23 8.11 -2.01 -3.09
C LEU A 23 8.68 -2.59 -1.80
N ALA A 24 7.82 -3.01 -0.86
CA ALA A 24 8.24 -3.63 0.39
C ALA A 24 8.97 -4.97 0.16
N ARG A 25 8.56 -5.78 -0.82
CA ARG A 25 9.23 -7.06 -1.14
C ARG A 25 10.62 -6.89 -1.75
N TYR A 26 10.84 -5.80 -2.49
CA TYR A 26 12.13 -5.49 -3.11
C TYR A 26 13.01 -4.58 -2.25
N ALA A 27 12.55 -4.19 -1.07
CA ALA A 27 13.36 -3.43 -0.13
C ALA A 27 14.40 -4.34 0.52
N ASP A 28 15.60 -3.81 0.75
CA ASP A 28 16.63 -4.47 1.55
C ASP A 28 16.35 -4.34 3.06
N ARG A 29 15.12 -4.70 3.44
CA ARG A 29 14.59 -4.52 4.80
C ARG A 29 13.70 -5.71 5.15
N SER A 30 13.89 -6.24 6.36
CA SER A 30 13.01 -7.28 6.86
C SER A 30 11.65 -6.71 7.29
N GLN A 31 10.62 -7.55 7.28
CA GLN A 31 9.31 -7.18 7.83
C GLN A 31 9.38 -6.80 9.31
N GLU A 32 10.32 -7.38 10.07
CA GLU A 32 10.56 -7.03 11.48
C GLU A 32 11.03 -5.58 11.60
N GLN A 33 11.99 -5.17 10.76
CA GLN A 33 12.50 -3.80 10.76
C GLN A 33 11.41 -2.79 10.38
N LEU A 34 10.61 -3.09 9.35
CA LEU A 34 9.50 -2.24 8.95
C LEU A 34 8.42 -2.16 10.06
N ALA A 35 8.12 -3.28 10.70
CA ALA A 35 7.12 -3.35 11.77
C ALA A 35 7.55 -2.53 13.00
N SER A 36 8.82 -2.65 13.37
CA SER A 36 9.40 -1.93 14.51
C SER A 36 9.37 -0.41 14.32
N GLU A 37 9.58 0.09 13.10
CA GLU A 37 9.56 1.53 12.84
C GLU A 37 8.16 2.14 12.94
N ILE A 38 7.14 1.39 12.53
CA ILE A 38 5.76 1.87 12.54
C ILE A 38 4.99 1.46 13.81
N GLY A 39 5.66 0.79 14.76
CA GLY A 39 5.10 0.43 16.06
C GLY A 39 4.06 -0.69 16.04
N ILE A 40 4.18 -1.65 15.12
CA ILE A 40 3.28 -2.82 15.04
C ILE A 40 4.04 -4.13 15.20
N SER A 41 3.31 -5.22 15.42
CA SER A 41 3.91 -6.56 15.41
C SER A 41 4.33 -6.98 14.01
N ARG A 42 5.40 -7.79 13.90
CA ARG A 42 5.78 -8.46 12.64
C ARG A 42 4.63 -9.27 12.04
N GLN A 43 3.80 -9.91 12.86
CA GLN A 43 2.64 -10.67 12.39
C GLN A 43 1.62 -9.76 11.69
N THR A 44 1.34 -8.60 12.28
CA THR A 44 0.49 -7.58 11.65
C THR A 44 1.10 -7.12 10.33
N MET A 45 2.40 -6.78 10.31
CA MET A 45 3.10 -6.41 9.07
C MET A 45 2.99 -7.48 7.99
N ASN A 46 3.18 -8.75 8.35
CA ASN A 46 3.04 -9.87 7.44
C ASN A 46 1.64 -9.94 6.82
N VAL A 47 0.59 -9.72 7.61
CA VAL A 47 -0.79 -9.65 7.08
C VAL A 47 -0.94 -8.51 6.09
N LYS A 48 -0.44 -7.30 6.41
CA LYS A 48 -0.51 -6.12 5.52
C LYS A 48 0.18 -6.37 4.18
N LEU A 49 1.37 -6.97 4.20
CA LEU A 49 2.19 -7.19 3.00
C LEU A 49 1.73 -8.36 2.13
N ASN A 50 0.88 -9.25 2.66
CA ASN A 50 0.37 -10.43 1.97
C ASN A 50 -1.12 -10.36 1.66
N GLY A 51 -1.63 -9.17 1.31
CA GLY A 51 -3.00 -9.01 0.82
C GLY A 51 -4.04 -8.69 1.89
N GLY A 52 -3.64 -8.55 3.15
CA GLY A 52 -4.53 -8.15 4.23
C GLY A 52 -5.00 -6.69 4.12
N PRO A 53 -6.03 -6.31 4.89
CA PRO A 53 -6.55 -4.94 4.91
C PRO A 53 -5.44 -3.95 5.24
N LEU A 54 -5.36 -2.87 4.48
CA LEU A 54 -4.40 -1.79 4.67
C LEU A 54 -5.16 -0.47 4.67
N ASP A 55 -5.15 0.24 5.80
CA ASP A 55 -5.75 1.58 5.85
C ASP A 55 -4.78 2.66 5.34
N LEU A 56 -5.28 3.89 5.19
CA LEU A 56 -4.49 4.99 4.65
C LEU A 56 -3.31 5.39 5.56
N THR A 57 -3.48 5.31 6.89
CA THR A 57 -2.42 5.63 7.86
C THR A 57 -1.30 4.62 7.74
N GLU A 58 -1.64 3.34 7.68
CA GLU A 58 -0.69 2.23 7.51
C GLU A 58 0.01 2.30 6.15
N PHE A 59 -0.73 2.61 5.09
CA PHE A 59 -0.17 2.82 3.75
C PHE A 59 0.90 3.92 3.77
N VAL A 60 0.57 5.08 4.35
CA VAL A 60 1.49 6.22 4.45
C VAL A 60 2.71 5.86 5.29
N ALA A 61 2.51 5.24 6.46
CA ALA A 61 3.60 4.87 7.36
C ALA A 61 4.58 3.88 6.69
N ILE A 62 4.07 2.83 6.04
CA ILE A 62 4.89 1.86 5.33
C ILE A 62 5.64 2.51 4.16
N ALA A 63 4.97 3.36 3.37
CA ALA A 63 5.63 4.07 2.27
C ALA A 63 6.79 4.94 2.77
N MET A 64 6.58 5.68 3.86
CA MET A 64 7.62 6.50 4.48
C MET A 64 8.77 5.66 5.04
N SER A 65 8.50 4.54 5.72
CA SER A 65 9.52 3.58 6.19
C SER A 65 10.35 2.97 5.05
N LEU A 66 9.79 2.90 3.83
CA LEU A 66 10.48 2.45 2.63
C LEU A 66 11.24 3.59 1.92
N GLY A 67 11.23 4.81 2.46
CA GLY A 67 11.81 5.99 1.83
C GLY A 67 11.09 6.39 0.54
N LYS A 68 9.77 6.12 0.45
CA LYS A 68 8.94 6.44 -0.71
C LYS A 68 7.94 7.53 -0.36
N ASN A 69 7.65 8.38 -1.33
CA ASN A 69 6.57 9.36 -1.22
C ASN A 69 5.22 8.65 -1.42
N PRO A 70 4.31 8.64 -0.42
CA PRO A 70 3.01 7.97 -0.55
C PRO A 70 2.18 8.48 -1.73
N SER A 71 2.26 9.79 -2.04
CA SER A 71 1.54 10.40 -3.15
C SER A 71 2.02 9.90 -4.51
N GLU A 72 3.32 9.58 -4.65
CA GLU A 72 3.85 9.02 -5.89
C GLU A 72 3.40 7.56 -6.09
N VAL A 73 3.32 6.80 -5.01
CA VAL A 73 2.80 5.41 -5.05
C VAL A 73 1.34 5.41 -5.49
N LEU A 74 0.53 6.32 -4.94
CA LEU A 74 -0.87 6.50 -5.35
C LEU A 74 -1.00 7.00 -6.79
N GLY A 75 -0.22 8.01 -7.18
CA GLY A 75 -0.25 8.59 -8.53
C GLY A 75 0.10 7.58 -9.62
N LYS A 76 1.01 6.63 -9.36
CA LYS A 76 1.26 5.51 -10.27
C LYS A 76 0.04 4.61 -10.45
N ALA A 77 -0.65 4.29 -9.36
CA ALA A 77 -1.87 3.48 -9.40
C ALA A 77 -3.00 4.17 -10.18
N GLU A 78 -3.13 5.49 -10.03
CA GLU A 78 -4.05 6.32 -10.81
C GLU A 78 -3.72 6.26 -12.30
N GLN A 79 -2.46 6.43 -12.68
CA GLN A 79 -2.02 6.35 -14.07
C GLN A 79 -2.30 4.98 -14.69
N THR A 80 -2.05 3.89 -13.96
CA THR A 80 -2.35 2.53 -14.44
C THR A 80 -3.85 2.33 -14.66
N ALA A 81 -4.70 2.78 -13.72
CA ALA A 81 -6.15 2.68 -13.87
C ALA A 81 -6.71 3.57 -14.99
N LEU A 82 -6.02 4.67 -15.33
CA LEU A 82 -6.37 5.53 -16.46
C LEU A 82 -5.92 4.97 -17.81
N ALA A 83 -4.77 4.29 -17.85
CA ALA A 83 -4.23 3.68 -19.08
C ALA A 83 -5.00 2.42 -19.52
N ASN A 84 -5.67 1.74 -18.58
CA ASN A 84 -6.45 0.52 -18.84
C ASN A 84 -7.96 0.80 -19.04
N ALA A 85 -8.38 2.07 -19.08
CA ALA A 85 -9.76 2.52 -19.25
C ALA A 85 -10.08 2.84 -20.72
#